data_AF-F2K1E1-F1
#
_entry.id   AF-F2K1E1-F1
#
_cell.length_a   1.000
_cell.length_b   1.000
_cell.length_c   1.000
_cell.angle_alpha   90.00
_cell.angle_beta   90.00
_cell.angle_gamma   90.00
#
_symmetry.space_group_name_H-M   'P 1'
#
loop_
_entity.id
_entity.type
_entity.pdbx_description
1 polymer ?
#
loop_
_entity_poly.entity_id
_entity_poly.type
_entity_poly.pdbx_seq_one_letter_code
_entity_poly.pdbx_strand_id
1 'polypeptide(L)' 'MTAIQKAIETVGGQTALAENLGVKQAHVWNWLWRNKRAPAKYIRQISKATNGSVSESDLLRDHEQQAIKD' A
#
# COMPACT_ATOMS: atom_id res chain seq x y z
N MET A 1 4.59 11.12 -3.16
CA MET A 1 3.45 10.26 -2.76
C MET A 1 3.84 8.82 -3.05
N THR A 2 3.73 7.92 -2.08
CA THR A 2 4.00 6.48 -2.29
C THR A 2 2.77 5.78 -2.90
N ALA A 3 2.94 4.61 -3.51
CA ALA A 3 1.81 3.86 -4.05
C ALA A 3 0.83 3.44 -2.94
N ILE A 4 1.34 3.13 -1.73
CA ILE A 4 0.48 2.85 -0.57
C ILE A 4 -0.33 4.07 -0.14
N GLN A 5 0.23 5.28 -0.22
CA GLN A 5 -0.53 6.51 0.10
C GLN A 5 -1.66 6.71 -0.92
N LYS A 6 -1.38 6.58 -2.22
CA LYS A 6 -2.40 6.67 -3.28
C LYS A 6 -3.50 5.62 -3.10
N ALA A 7 -3.13 4.40 -2.70
CA ALA A 7 -4.09 3.34 -2.47
C ALA A 7 -5.05 3.66 -1.32
N ILE A 8 -4.51 4.16 -0.20
CA ILE A 8 -5.29 4.60 0.97
C ILE A 8 -6.31 5.66 0.57
N GLU A 9 -5.89 6.67 -0.19
CA GLU A 9 -6.76 7.75 -0.67
C GLU A 9 -7.84 7.21 -1.63
N THR A 10 -7.48 6.30 -2.53
CA THR A 10 -8.39 5.71 -3.53
C THR A 10 -9.52 4.91 -2.88
N VAL A 11 -9.22 4.13 -1.84
CA VAL A 11 -10.23 3.29 -1.16
C VAL A 11 -10.99 4.02 -0.04
N GLY A 12 -10.68 5.30 0.21
CA GLY A 12 -11.39 6.13 1.18
C GLY A 12 -10.80 6.15 2.61
N GLY A 13 -9.56 5.66 2.80
CA GLY A 13 -8.82 5.83 4.05
C GLY A 13 -8.13 4.55 4.56
N GLN A 14 -7.38 4.70 5.66
CA GLN A 14 -6.57 3.61 6.21
C GLN A 14 -7.42 2.46 6.76
N THR A 15 -8.56 2.78 7.39
CA THR A 15 -9.51 1.78 7.90
C THR A 15 -10.13 0.98 6.77
N ALA A 16 -10.61 1.66 5.72
CA ALA A 16 -11.20 1.00 4.55
C ALA A 16 -10.19 0.08 3.83
N LEU A 17 -8.94 0.52 3.68
CA LEU A 17 -7.90 -0.35 3.13
C LEU A 17 -7.63 -1.55 4.04
N ALA A 18 -7.60 -1.35 5.36
CA ALA A 18 -7.34 -2.42 6.31
C ALA A 18 -8.43 -3.49 6.30
N GLU A 19 -9.70 -3.09 6.21
CA GLU A 19 -10.85 -3.99 6.08
C GLU A 19 -10.77 -4.82 4.79
N ASN A 20 -10.46 -4.19 3.65
CA ASN A 20 -10.27 -4.90 2.38
C ASN A 20 -9.15 -5.95 2.42
N LEU A 21 -8.14 -5.73 3.27
CA LEU A 21 -6.97 -6.61 3.40
C LEU A 21 -7.06 -7.58 4.58
N GLY A 22 -8.10 -7.52 5.40
CA GLY A 22 -8.26 -8.34 6.60
C GLY A 22 -7.18 -8.07 7.67
N VAL A 23 -6.73 -6.82 7.80
CA VAL A 23 -5.71 -6.41 8.79
C VAL A 23 -6.24 -5.29 9.69
N LYS A 24 -5.50 -4.97 10.76
CA LYS A 24 -5.81 -3.81 11.60
C LYS A 24 -5.35 -2.51 10.93
N GLN A 25 -6.09 -1.42 11.10
CA GLN A 25 -5.73 -0.09 10.57
C GLN A 25 -4.31 0.35 10.99
N ALA A 26 -3.87 0.00 12.20
CA ALA A 26 -2.51 0.27 12.68
C ALA A 26 -1.40 -0.33 11.79
N HIS A 27 -1.65 -1.46 11.11
CA HIS A 27 -0.71 -2.00 10.13
C HIS A 27 -0.57 -1.06 8.93
N VAL A 28 -1.69 -0.59 8.39
CA VAL A 28 -1.71 0.37 7.27
C VAL A 28 -1.03 1.68 7.65
N TRP A 29 -1.24 2.16 8.88
CA TRP A 29 -0.54 3.33 9.41
C TRP A 29 0.98 3.12 9.41
N ASN A 30 1.45 1.96 9.90
CA ASN A 30 2.88 1.63 9.88
C ASN A 30 3.44 1.58 8.46
N TRP A 31 2.69 1.01 7.50
CA TRP A 31 3.10 0.98 6.09
C TRP A 31 3.24 2.37 5.51
N LEU A 32 2.32 3.28 5.82
CA LEU A 32 2.34 4.66 5.33
C LEU A 32 3.45 5.51 5.96
N TRP A 33 3.69 5.37 7.26
CA TRP A 33 4.57 6.29 7.99
C TRP A 33 5.95 5.73 8.29
N ARG A 34 6.04 4.44 8.60
CA ARG A 34 7.29 3.78 9.00
C ARG A 34 7.95 3.11 7.80
N ASN A 35 7.23 2.22 7.12
CA ASN A 35 7.81 1.42 6.06
C ASN A 35 7.79 2.11 4.71
N LYS A 36 6.96 3.13 4.50
CA LYS A 36 6.75 3.80 3.20
C LYS A 36 6.37 2.85 2.04
N ARG A 37 5.88 1.66 2.36
CA ARG A 37 5.42 0.62 1.42
C ARG A 37 4.53 -0.37 2.15
N ALA A 38 3.62 -1.03 1.42
CA ALA A 38 2.93 -2.20 1.93
C ALA A 38 3.84 -3.45 1.85
N PRO A 39 3.62 -4.49 2.66
CA PRO A 39 4.27 -5.78 2.48
C PRO A 39 3.95 -6.40 1.12
N ALA A 40 4.94 -7.04 0.49
CA ALA A 40 4.81 -7.60 -0.87
C ALA A 40 3.62 -8.55 -1.03
N LYS A 41 3.28 -9.32 0.02
CA LYS A 41 2.13 -10.23 0.01
C LYS A 41 0.77 -9.56 -0.22
N TYR A 42 0.65 -8.25 0.01
CA TYR A 42 -0.59 -7.49 -0.18
C TYR A 42 -0.65 -6.76 -1.53
N ILE A 43 0.41 -6.78 -2.36
CA ILE A 43 0.47 -6.01 -3.61
C ILE A 43 -0.74 -6.27 -4.51
N ARG A 44 -1.02 -7.54 -4.80
CA ARG A 44 -2.15 -7.92 -5.68
C ARG A 44 -3.51 -7.53 -5.09
N GLN A 45 -3.68 -7.71 -3.79
CA GLN A 45 -4.92 -7.38 -3.10
C GLN A 45 -5.16 -5.87 -3.08
N ILE A 46 -4.12 -5.07 -2.85
CA ILE A 46 -4.20 -3.61 -2.89
C ILE A 46 -4.57 -3.14 -4.31
N SER A 47 -3.89 -3.66 -5.34
CA SER A 47 -4.20 -3.28 -6.72
C SER A 47 -5.67 -3.58 -7.07
N LYS A 48 -6.17 -4.76 -6.67
CA LYS A 48 -7.58 -5.13 -6.82
C LYS A 48 -8.52 -4.21 -6.02
N ALA A 49 -8.21 -3.91 -4.75
CA ALA A 49 -9.03 -3.04 -3.91
C ALA A 49 -9.15 -1.62 -4.47
N THR A 50 -8.15 -1.16 -5.22
CA THR A 50 -8.16 0.13 -5.92
C THR A 50 -8.75 0.08 -7.33
N ASN A 51 -9.33 -1.05 -7.75
CA ASN A 51 -9.80 -1.28 -9.12
C ASN A 51 -8.74 -0.94 -10.19
N GLY A 52 -7.46 -1.23 -9.90
CA GLY A 52 -6.34 -0.97 -10.81
C GLY A 52 -5.86 0.49 -10.86
N SER A 53 -6.47 1.43 -10.12
CA SER A 53 -5.96 2.81 -9.99
C SER A 53 -4.54 2.87 -9.45
N VAL A 54 -4.17 1.89 -8.62
CA VAL A 54 -2.79 1.60 -8.23
C VAL A 54 -2.41 0.23 -8.80
N SER A 55 -1.41 0.19 -9.67
CA SER A 55 -0.97 -1.06 -10.29
C SER A 55 -0.04 -1.86 -9.37
N GLU A 56 0.10 -3.17 -9.64
CA GLU A 56 1.12 -3.98 -8.96
C GLU A 56 2.53 -3.38 -9.15
N SER A 57 2.84 -2.91 -10.36
CA SER A 57 4.11 -2.27 -10.69
C SER A 57 4.38 -0.99 -9.87
N ASP A 58 3.35 -0.19 -9.59
CA ASP A 58 3.51 0.99 -8.73
C ASP A 58 3.90 0.61 -7.30
N LEU A 59 3.26 -0.44 -6.77
CA LEU A 59 3.54 -0.94 -5.42
C LEU A 59 4.92 -1.63 -5.34
N LEU A 60 5.33 -2.36 -6.39
CA LEU A 60 6.67 -2.96 -6.47
C LEU A 60 7.77 -1.90 -6.50
N ARG A 61 7.59 -0.78 -7.21
CA ARG A 61 8.58 0.30 -7.26
C ARG A 61 8.89 0.88 -5.88
N ASP A 62 7.91 0.95 -4.97
CA ASP A 62 8.14 1.38 -3.58
C ASP A 62 9.12 0.43 -2.84
N HIS A 63 9.21 -0.86 -3.23
CA HIS A 63 10.20 -1.79 -2.69
C HIS A 63 11.58 -1.61 -3.32
N GLU A 64 11.64 -1.40 -4.63
CA GLU A 64 12.90 -1.26 -5.39
C GLU A 64 13.62 0.04 -5.04
N GLN A 65 12.89 1.15 -4.95
CA GLN A 65 13.47 2.47 -4.64
C GLN A 65 14.00 2.58 -3.21
N GLN A 66 13.54 1.72 -2.28
CA GLN A 66 14.11 1.63 -0.94
C GLN A 66 15.46 0.94 -0.92
N ALA A 67 15.66 -0.10 -1.74
CA ALA A 67 16.92 -0.85 -1.79
C ALA A 67 18.12 -0.01 -2.29
N ILE A 68 17.87 1.18 -2.86
CA ILE A 68 18.90 2.11 -3.35
C ILE A 68 19.36 3.09 -2.25
N LYS A 69 18.62 3.18 -1.12
CA LYS A 69 18.88 4.16 -0.05
C LYS A 69 19.62 3.59 1.16
N ASP A 70 19.81 2.27 1.21
CA ASP A 70 20.62 1.55 2.19
C ASP A 70 21.99 1.19 1.57
#